data_AF-A0A2T5DFJ9-F1
#
_entry.id   AF-A0A2T5DFJ9-F1
#
_cell.length_a   1.000
_cell.length_b   1.000
_cell.length_c   1.000
_cell.angle_alpha   90.00
_cell.angle_beta   90.00
_cell.angle_gamma   90.00
#
_symmetry.space_group_name_H-M   'P 1'
#
loop_
_entity.id
_entity.type
_entity.pdbx_description
1 polymer ?
#
loop_
_entity_poly.entity_id
_entity_poly.type
_entity_poly.pdbx_seq_one_letter_code
_entity_poly.pdbx_strand_id
1 'polypeptide(L)'
;MTADKNTSSSSEELEFAAQAKNDQPAVGPDPGFSQKVLSSFEEKPLSETEIKENQKKWKKYTEQKTEEPSINRFPYYFFAGFWVRFAAFLVDLICIGSITRLTLGIAVNLGWLHVSDSYLSIYGSLSLIAYLAYFILLTKWNHGQTIGKMIFGIRVISFDEEELSWSTVLVREGACRFILRFPLLFIGYLPVIFSKKKQHIGDYFSNTSVVTINMIKAFNQEMNA
;
A
#
# COMPACT_ATOMS: atom_id res chain seq x y z
N MET A 1 90.65 38.60 36.87
CA MET A 1 90.81 37.78 35.65
C MET A 1 89.87 36.59 35.80
N THR A 2 88.62 36.75 35.37
CA THR A 2 87.53 35.79 35.56
C THR A 2 87.35 35.00 34.28
N ALA A 3 87.57 33.68 34.36
CA ALA A 3 87.38 32.74 33.26
C ALA A 3 86.11 31.90 33.46
N ASP A 4 85.42 31.70 32.33
CA ASP A 4 84.63 30.53 31.93
C ASP A 4 83.65 29.88 32.91
N LYS A 5 82.35 30.21 32.75
CA LYS A 5 81.23 29.30 33.09
C LYS A 5 79.98 29.42 32.20
N ASN A 6 80.00 30.16 31.09
CA ASN A 6 78.74 30.50 30.39
C ASN A 6 78.52 29.88 29.00
N THR A 7 79.34 28.93 28.56
CA THR A 7 79.28 28.42 27.18
C THR A 7 78.68 27.01 27.06
N SER A 8 78.55 26.22 28.15
CA SER A 8 78.02 24.85 28.04
C SER A 8 76.48 24.74 28.05
N SER A 9 75.77 25.75 28.57
CA SER A 9 74.30 25.66 28.75
C SER A 9 73.51 25.80 27.43
N SER A 10 74.00 26.59 26.46
CA SER A 10 73.21 26.88 25.24
C SER A 10 73.32 25.80 24.17
N SER A 11 74.44 25.06 24.12
CA SER A 11 74.62 23.93 23.20
C SER A 11 73.80 22.72 23.63
N GLU A 12 73.69 22.47 24.95
CA GLU A 12 72.86 21.40 25.49
C GLU A 12 71.36 21.69 25.32
N GLU A 13 70.92 22.95 25.46
CA GLU A 13 69.52 23.34 25.19
C GLU A 13 69.14 23.20 23.71
N LEU A 14 70.07 23.49 22.79
CA LEU A 14 69.83 23.34 21.34
C LEU A 14 69.86 21.88 20.89
N GLU A 15 70.72 21.04 21.46
CA GLU A 15 70.70 19.59 21.24
C GLU A 15 69.45 18.95 21.84
N PHE A 16 69.03 19.35 23.05
CA PHE A 16 67.81 18.85 23.69
C PHE A 16 66.55 19.27 22.93
N ALA A 17 66.50 20.50 22.40
CA ALA A 17 65.41 20.96 21.54
C ALA A 17 65.38 20.26 20.17
N ALA A 18 66.54 19.89 19.62
CA ALA A 18 66.63 19.09 18.39
C ALA A 18 66.22 17.62 18.61
N GLN A 19 66.58 17.04 19.76
CA GLN A 19 66.20 15.68 20.17
C GLN A 19 64.68 15.59 20.46
N ALA A 20 64.12 16.57 21.19
CA ALA A 20 62.69 16.60 21.54
C ALA A 20 61.75 16.75 20.33
N LYS A 21 62.26 17.27 19.19
CA LYS A 21 61.50 17.36 17.94
C LYS A 21 61.42 16.02 17.18
N ASN A 22 62.30 15.07 17.52
CA ASN A 22 62.40 13.76 16.87
C ASN A 22 61.59 12.66 17.61
N ASP A 23 61.24 12.89 18.89
CA ASP A 23 60.50 11.95 19.74
C ASP A 23 58.97 12.21 19.77
N GLN A 24 58.47 13.20 19.03
CA GLN A 24 57.02 13.37 18.89
C GLN A 24 56.47 12.27 17.98
N PRO A 25 55.54 11.40 18.46
CA PRO A 25 54.88 10.44 17.59
C PRO A 25 54.18 11.23 16.46
N ALA A 26 54.29 10.75 15.23
CA ALA A 26 53.63 11.34 14.08
C ALA A 26 52.09 11.25 14.26
N VAL A 27 51.50 12.22 14.96
CA VAL A 27 50.06 12.30 15.27
C VAL A 27 49.29 13.19 14.29
N GLY A 28 49.85 13.39 13.10
CA GLY A 28 49.21 14.08 11.98
C GLY A 28 49.00 13.12 10.81
N PRO A 29 48.00 13.36 9.95
CA PRO A 29 47.90 12.63 8.70
C PRO A 29 49.22 12.77 7.92
N ASP A 30 49.64 11.71 7.22
CA ASP A 30 50.88 11.71 6.43
C ASP A 30 51.00 13.01 5.61
N PRO A 31 52.21 13.56 5.37
CA PRO A 31 52.37 14.80 4.59
C PRO A 31 51.72 14.76 3.19
N GLY A 32 51.50 13.56 2.65
CA GLY A 32 50.78 13.32 1.38
C GLY A 32 49.29 13.01 1.54
N PHE A 33 48.74 12.93 2.74
CA PHE A 33 47.33 12.62 3.02
C PHE A 33 46.40 13.66 2.42
N SER A 34 46.66 14.96 2.64
CA SER A 34 45.86 16.04 2.07
C SER A 34 45.83 15.97 0.54
N GLN A 35 46.98 15.68 -0.09
CA GLN A 35 47.08 15.51 -1.53
C GLN A 35 46.24 14.31 -2.02
N LYS A 36 46.28 13.19 -1.29
CA LYS A 36 45.54 11.97 -1.58
C LYS A 36 44.03 12.13 -1.42
N VAL A 37 43.62 12.94 -0.44
CA VAL A 37 42.22 13.33 -0.23
C VAL A 37 41.76 14.23 -1.38
N LEU A 38 42.55 15.25 -1.72
CA LEU A 38 42.23 16.16 -2.84
C LEU A 38 42.13 15.42 -4.18
N SER A 39 43.01 14.47 -4.46
CA SER A 39 42.95 13.66 -5.69
C SER A 39 41.84 12.60 -5.65
N SER A 40 41.38 12.17 -4.47
CA SER A 40 40.21 11.29 -4.36
C SER A 40 38.89 11.99 -4.69
N PHE A 41 38.85 13.32 -4.57
CA PHE A 41 37.74 14.17 -5.03
C PHE A 41 37.86 14.58 -6.50
N GLU A 42 38.98 14.27 -7.16
CA GLU A 42 39.19 14.57 -8.57
C GLU A 42 38.36 13.59 -9.40
N GLU A 43 37.13 13.99 -9.71
CA GLU A 43 36.20 13.21 -10.53
C GLU A 43 36.80 13.00 -11.92
N LYS A 44 37.12 11.73 -12.26
CA LYS A 44 37.53 11.38 -13.61
C LYS A 44 36.38 11.71 -14.57
N PRO A 45 36.63 12.40 -15.69
CA PRO A 45 35.59 12.69 -16.66
C PRO A 45 35.03 11.36 -17.16
N LEU A 46 33.73 11.14 -16.99
CA LEU A 46 33.08 9.90 -17.44
C LEU A 46 33.29 9.72 -18.94
N SER A 47 33.63 8.49 -19.35
CA SER A 47 33.71 8.12 -20.76
C SER A 47 32.33 8.20 -21.42
N GLU A 48 32.26 8.55 -22.72
CA GLU A 48 31.01 8.55 -23.48
C GLU A 48 30.26 7.20 -23.40
N THR A 49 30.99 6.09 -23.27
CA THR A 49 30.43 4.75 -23.11
C THR A 49 29.77 4.56 -21.74
N GLU A 50 30.39 5.05 -20.67
CA GLU A 50 29.85 5.01 -19.31
C GLU A 50 28.65 5.93 -19.16
N ILE A 51 28.68 7.11 -19.81
CA ILE A 51 27.55 8.03 -19.87
C ILE A 51 26.35 7.33 -20.52
N LYS A 52 26.54 6.65 -21.66
CA LYS A 52 25.47 5.91 -22.34
C LYS A 52 24.93 4.75 -21.50
N GLU A 53 25.81 4.02 -20.81
CA GLU A 53 25.39 2.93 -19.92
C GLU A 53 24.61 3.45 -18.71
N ASN A 54 25.08 4.53 -18.08
CA ASN A 54 24.41 5.19 -16.97
C ASN A 54 23.08 5.79 -17.41
N GLN A 55 23.01 6.45 -18.56
CA GLN A 55 21.76 6.93 -19.15
C GLN A 55 20.77 5.78 -19.37
N LYS A 56 21.23 4.62 -19.87
CA LYS A 56 20.37 3.42 -20.01
C LYS A 56 19.91 2.89 -18.66
N LYS A 57 20.80 2.87 -17.65
CA LYS A 57 20.46 2.50 -16.25
C LYS A 57 19.53 3.49 -15.58
N TRP A 58 19.57 4.78 -15.95
CA TRP A 58 18.73 5.82 -15.37
C TRP A 58 17.39 5.96 -16.09
N LYS A 59 17.31 5.53 -17.35
CA LYS A 59 16.07 5.51 -18.14
C LYS A 59 14.92 4.80 -17.41
N LYS A 60 15.21 3.73 -16.65
CA LYS A 60 14.20 3.02 -15.83
C LYS A 60 13.62 3.84 -14.67
N TYR A 61 14.31 4.91 -14.24
CA TYR A 61 13.85 5.80 -13.17
C TYR A 61 13.19 7.07 -13.71
N THR A 62 13.46 7.43 -14.97
CA THR A 62 12.87 8.60 -15.66
C THR A 62 11.72 8.24 -16.60
N GLU A 63 11.59 6.99 -17.03
CA GLU A 63 10.35 6.48 -17.62
C GLU A 63 9.27 6.58 -16.55
N GLN A 64 8.45 7.63 -16.63
CA GLN A 64 7.19 7.69 -15.92
C GLN A 64 6.44 6.41 -16.28
N LYS A 65 6.15 5.58 -15.27
CA LYS A 65 5.22 4.47 -15.43
C LYS A 65 3.94 5.09 -15.97
N THR A 66 3.67 4.91 -17.26
CA THR A 66 2.42 5.33 -17.89
C THR A 66 1.33 4.71 -17.01
N GLU A 67 0.64 5.54 -16.23
CA GLU A 67 -0.55 5.05 -15.52
C GLU A 67 -1.44 4.51 -16.62
N GLU A 68 -1.73 3.20 -16.56
CA GLU A 68 -2.62 2.53 -17.50
C GLU A 68 -3.87 3.41 -17.68
N PRO A 69 -4.35 3.61 -18.92
CA PRO A 69 -5.51 4.45 -19.15
C PRO A 69 -6.69 3.89 -18.36
N SER A 70 -7.00 4.52 -17.22
CA SER A 70 -8.09 4.08 -16.36
C SER A 70 -9.39 4.29 -17.13
N ILE A 71 -10.04 3.20 -17.53
CA ILE A 71 -11.25 3.17 -18.35
C ILE A 71 -12.37 3.97 -17.67
N ASN A 72 -12.46 3.88 -16.35
CA ASN A 72 -13.55 4.44 -15.55
C ASN A 72 -13.12 5.63 -14.66
N ARG A 73 -12.73 6.76 -15.27
CA ARG A 73 -12.33 7.97 -14.53
C ARG A 73 -13.53 8.86 -14.18
N PHE A 74 -14.18 8.57 -13.05
CA PHE A 74 -15.27 9.39 -12.54
C PHE A 74 -14.78 10.54 -11.62
N PRO A 75 -15.42 11.73 -11.69
CA PRO A 75 -15.26 12.78 -10.70
C PRO A 75 -15.58 12.35 -9.26
N TYR A 76 -15.00 13.05 -8.28
CA TYR A 76 -15.10 12.72 -6.85
C TYR A 76 -16.54 12.51 -6.34
N TYR A 77 -17.48 13.31 -6.83
CA TYR A 77 -18.86 13.32 -6.36
C TYR A 77 -19.68 12.09 -6.80
N PHE A 78 -19.22 11.32 -7.79
CA PHE A 78 -19.86 10.06 -8.16
C PHE A 78 -19.60 8.94 -7.15
N PHE A 79 -18.51 9.01 -6.37
CA PHE A 79 -18.15 7.96 -5.43
C PHE A 79 -19.07 7.97 -4.20
N ALA A 80 -19.66 6.80 -3.94
CA ALA A 80 -20.54 6.59 -2.80
C ALA A 80 -19.79 6.78 -1.47
N GLY A 81 -20.45 7.39 -0.49
CA GLY A 81 -19.88 7.57 0.86
C GLY A 81 -19.77 6.27 1.66
N PHE A 82 -19.05 6.34 2.78
CA PHE A 82 -18.98 5.24 3.75
C PHE A 82 -20.37 4.82 4.25
N TRP A 83 -21.20 5.77 4.69
CA TRP A 83 -22.49 5.49 5.31
C TRP A 83 -23.48 4.74 4.41
N VAL A 84 -23.56 5.11 3.13
CA VAL A 84 -24.45 4.42 2.18
C VAL A 84 -23.99 2.98 1.95
N ARG A 85 -22.67 2.75 1.90
CA ARG A 85 -22.10 1.39 1.80
C ARG A 85 -22.33 0.59 3.07
N PHE A 86 -22.19 1.22 4.23
CA PHE A 86 -22.47 0.61 5.52
C PHE A 86 -23.95 0.20 5.62
N ALA A 87 -24.87 1.10 5.27
CA ALA A 87 -26.30 0.80 5.23
C ALA A 87 -26.64 -0.32 4.23
N ALA A 88 -26.06 -0.29 3.03
CA ALA A 88 -26.19 -1.38 2.05
C ALA A 88 -25.70 -2.72 2.62
N PHE A 89 -24.58 -2.71 3.33
CA PHE A 89 -24.05 -3.90 3.98
C PHE A 89 -24.97 -4.42 5.10
N LEU A 90 -25.59 -3.56 5.89
CA LEU A 90 -26.57 -3.97 6.90
C LEU A 90 -27.76 -4.69 6.27
N VAL A 91 -28.27 -4.18 5.14
CA VAL A 91 -29.35 -4.85 4.41
C VAL A 91 -28.89 -6.22 3.88
N ASP A 92 -27.70 -6.29 3.29
CA ASP A 92 -27.12 -7.56 2.84
C ASP A 92 -26.96 -8.56 4.01
N LEU A 93 -26.60 -8.10 5.21
CA LEU A 93 -26.51 -8.96 6.41
C LEU A 93 -27.87 -9.56 6.80
N ILE A 94 -28.95 -8.80 6.68
CA ILE A 94 -30.30 -9.30 6.92
C ILE A 94 -30.69 -10.33 5.85
N CYS A 95 -30.39 -10.04 4.58
CA CYS A 95 -30.65 -10.96 3.47
C CYS A 95 -29.92 -12.29 3.64
N ILE A 96 -28.60 -12.26 3.84
CA ILE A 96 -27.81 -13.48 4.00
C ILE A 96 -28.17 -14.21 5.30
N GLY A 97 -28.43 -13.50 6.39
CA GLY A 97 -28.88 -14.10 7.64
C GLY A 97 -30.21 -14.86 7.47
N SER A 98 -31.12 -14.30 6.68
CA SER A 98 -32.40 -14.96 6.35
C SER A 98 -32.18 -16.19 5.48
N ILE A 99 -31.33 -16.11 4.44
CA ILE A 99 -31.01 -17.23 3.55
C ILE A 99 -30.32 -18.36 4.32
N THR A 100 -29.33 -18.05 5.15
CA THR A 100 -28.63 -19.04 5.97
C THR A 100 -29.57 -19.72 6.96
N ARG A 101 -30.46 -18.97 7.64
CA ARG A 101 -31.45 -19.56 8.55
C ARG A 101 -32.47 -20.42 7.81
N LEU A 102 -32.90 -20.01 6.61
CA LEU A 102 -33.81 -20.81 5.81
C LEU A 102 -33.15 -22.11 5.33
N THR A 103 -31.90 -22.06 4.90
CA THR A 103 -31.20 -23.24 4.35
C THR A 103 -30.63 -24.14 5.45
N LEU A 104 -29.70 -23.63 6.25
CA LEU A 104 -29.05 -24.39 7.31
C LEU A 104 -29.96 -24.56 8.53
N GLY A 105 -30.83 -23.60 8.84
CA GLY A 105 -31.74 -23.72 9.99
C GLY A 105 -32.79 -24.81 9.80
N ILE A 106 -33.25 -25.09 8.57
CA ILE A 106 -34.07 -26.29 8.30
C ILE A 106 -33.28 -27.56 8.59
N ALA A 107 -32.03 -27.65 8.12
CA ALA A 107 -31.19 -28.83 8.36
C ALA A 107 -30.88 -29.05 9.85
N VAL A 108 -30.75 -27.96 10.62
CA VAL A 108 -30.66 -28.01 12.08
C VAL A 108 -31.97 -28.52 12.70
N ASN A 109 -33.12 -27.98 12.29
CA ASN A 109 -34.43 -28.40 12.82
C ASN A 109 -34.75 -29.88 12.53
N LEU A 110 -34.24 -30.42 11.43
CA LEU A 110 -34.34 -31.85 11.07
C LEU A 110 -33.35 -32.74 11.83
N GLY A 111 -32.49 -32.16 12.68
CA GLY A 111 -31.49 -32.88 13.47
C GLY A 111 -30.25 -33.31 12.68
N TRP A 112 -30.08 -32.87 11.43
CA TRP A 112 -28.91 -33.21 10.60
C TRP A 112 -27.67 -32.39 10.94
N LEU A 113 -27.84 -31.21 11.53
CA LEU A 113 -26.75 -30.36 11.98
C LEU A 113 -26.97 -29.89 13.42
N HIS A 114 -25.86 -29.80 14.17
CA HIS A 114 -25.84 -29.18 15.48
C HIS A 114 -25.39 -27.72 15.35
N VAL A 115 -26.11 -26.81 16.00
CA VAL A 115 -25.71 -25.41 16.10
C VAL A 115 -24.49 -25.33 16.99
N SER A 116 -23.44 -24.72 16.48
CA SER A 116 -22.26 -24.35 17.24
C SER A 116 -21.77 -23.01 16.73
N ASP A 117 -21.45 -22.12 17.66
CA ASP A 117 -20.94 -20.77 17.37
C ASP A 117 -19.48 -20.76 16.93
N SER A 118 -18.82 -21.92 16.92
CA SER A 118 -17.46 -22.05 16.43
C SER A 118 -17.42 -21.99 14.90
N TYR A 119 -16.55 -21.13 14.36
CA TYR A 119 -16.27 -21.07 12.92
C TYR A 119 -15.76 -22.40 12.36
N LEU A 120 -15.13 -23.24 13.20
CA LEU A 120 -14.62 -24.55 12.82
C LEU A 120 -15.68 -25.66 12.84
N SER A 121 -16.89 -25.35 13.32
CA SER A 121 -18.02 -26.27 13.19
C SER A 121 -18.41 -26.43 11.72
N ILE A 122 -19.02 -27.58 11.39
CA ILE A 122 -19.65 -27.83 10.09
C ILE A 122 -20.67 -26.72 9.77
N TYR A 123 -21.47 -26.34 10.76
CA TYR A 123 -22.44 -25.25 10.61
C TYR A 123 -21.75 -23.91 10.34
N GLY A 124 -20.71 -23.56 11.10
CA GLY A 124 -19.95 -22.32 10.94
C GLY A 124 -19.26 -22.24 9.58
N SER A 125 -18.64 -23.33 9.13
CA SER A 125 -17.97 -23.44 7.84
C SER A 125 -18.98 -23.30 6.69
N LEU A 126 -20.11 -23.99 6.76
CA LEU A 126 -21.15 -23.91 5.73
C LEU A 126 -21.81 -22.53 5.68
N SER A 127 -22.04 -21.90 6.84
CA SER A 127 -22.52 -20.52 6.92
C SER A 127 -21.52 -19.53 6.33
N LEU A 128 -20.22 -19.74 6.53
CA LEU A 128 -19.17 -18.91 5.94
C LEU A 128 -19.14 -19.05 4.42
N ILE A 129 -19.23 -20.28 3.92
CA ILE A 129 -19.30 -20.56 2.48
C ILE A 129 -20.52 -19.87 1.88
N ALA A 130 -21.70 -20.00 2.50
CA ALA A 130 -22.91 -19.33 2.05
C ALA A 130 -22.74 -17.80 2.02
N TYR A 131 -22.11 -17.23 3.06
CA TYR A 131 -21.81 -15.80 3.13
C TYR A 131 -20.89 -15.34 1.99
N LEU A 132 -19.76 -16.01 1.78
CA LEU A 132 -18.82 -15.64 0.71
C LEU A 132 -19.45 -15.85 -0.67
N ALA A 133 -20.15 -16.97 -0.87
CA ALA A 133 -20.84 -17.28 -2.12
C ALA A 133 -21.87 -16.20 -2.45
N TYR A 134 -22.68 -15.75 -1.50
CA TYR A 134 -23.65 -14.66 -1.71
C TYR A 134 -22.97 -13.40 -2.26
N PHE A 135 -21.88 -12.94 -1.62
CA PHE A 135 -21.21 -11.72 -2.05
C PHE A 135 -20.48 -11.88 -3.38
N ILE A 136 -19.76 -12.98 -3.59
CA ILE A 136 -19.02 -13.24 -4.83
C ILE A 136 -19.98 -13.38 -6.01
N LEU A 137 -20.99 -14.25 -5.88
CA LEU A 137 -21.90 -14.60 -6.97
C LEU A 137 -22.79 -13.42 -7.34
N LEU A 138 -23.42 -12.75 -6.37
CA LEU A 138 -24.25 -11.58 -6.69
C LEU A 138 -23.44 -10.46 -7.30
N THR A 139 -22.27 -10.17 -6.74
CA THR A 139 -21.43 -9.09 -7.27
C THR A 139 -20.97 -9.40 -8.69
N LYS A 140 -20.67 -10.66 -9.02
CA LYS A 140 -20.28 -11.03 -10.38
C LYS A 140 -21.48 -11.02 -11.34
N TRP A 141 -22.61 -11.61 -10.99
CA TRP A 141 -23.78 -11.69 -11.88
C TRP A 141 -24.51 -10.37 -12.08
N ASN A 142 -24.56 -9.51 -11.06
CA ASN A 142 -25.25 -8.22 -11.15
C ASN A 142 -24.29 -7.06 -11.45
N HIS A 143 -23.20 -7.31 -12.20
CA HIS A 143 -22.23 -6.29 -12.63
C HIS A 143 -21.77 -5.35 -11.50
N GLY A 144 -21.39 -5.91 -10.35
CA GLY A 144 -20.87 -5.18 -9.21
C GLY A 144 -21.90 -4.82 -8.14
N GLN A 145 -23.06 -5.48 -8.09
CA GLN A 145 -24.12 -5.16 -7.13
C GLN A 145 -24.58 -6.38 -6.31
N THR A 146 -24.80 -6.15 -5.02
CA THR A 146 -25.55 -7.04 -4.12
C THR A 146 -26.93 -6.49 -3.89
N ILE A 147 -27.84 -7.25 -3.27
CA ILE A 147 -29.22 -6.80 -3.03
C ILE A 147 -29.23 -5.47 -2.26
N GLY A 148 -28.45 -5.36 -1.20
CA GLY A 148 -28.30 -4.10 -0.45
C GLY A 148 -27.78 -2.96 -1.32
N LYS A 149 -26.72 -3.20 -2.11
CA LYS A 149 -26.17 -2.18 -3.02
C LYS A 149 -27.19 -1.75 -4.10
N MET A 150 -28.05 -2.65 -4.57
CA MET A 150 -29.11 -2.35 -5.54
C MET A 150 -30.16 -1.42 -4.94
N ILE A 151 -30.58 -1.66 -3.69
CA ILE A 151 -31.56 -0.83 -2.98
C ILE A 151 -31.06 0.62 -2.85
N PHE A 152 -29.78 0.80 -2.52
CA PHE A 152 -29.17 2.13 -2.40
C PHE A 152 -28.69 2.72 -3.74
N GLY A 153 -28.87 2.02 -4.86
CA GLY A 153 -28.48 2.51 -6.19
C GLY A 153 -26.97 2.69 -6.36
N ILE A 154 -26.16 1.91 -5.65
CA ILE A 154 -24.70 1.94 -5.72
C ILE A 154 -24.15 0.71 -6.43
N ARG A 155 -23.02 0.86 -7.12
CA ARG A 155 -22.37 -0.22 -7.88
C ARG A 155 -20.87 -0.14 -7.76
N VAL A 156 -20.22 -1.30 -7.66
CA VAL A 156 -18.76 -1.36 -7.73
C VAL A 156 -18.29 -1.39 -9.18
N ILE A 157 -17.28 -0.59 -9.48
CA ILE A 157 -16.64 -0.45 -10.80
C ILE A 157 -15.15 -0.72 -10.67
N SER A 158 -14.54 -1.27 -11.72
CA SER A 158 -13.09 -1.39 -11.85
C SER A 158 -12.52 -0.15 -12.56
N PHE A 159 -11.31 0.29 -12.20
CA PHE A 159 -10.62 1.34 -12.94
C PHE A 159 -9.93 0.83 -14.20
N ASP A 160 -9.59 -0.46 -14.22
CA ASP A 160 -8.76 -1.07 -15.27
C ASP A 160 -9.60 -1.91 -16.25
N GLU A 161 -10.84 -2.26 -15.87
CA GLU A 161 -11.71 -3.17 -16.63
C GLU A 161 -13.09 -2.53 -16.86
N GLU A 162 -13.69 -2.77 -18.03
CA GLU A 162 -15.08 -2.38 -18.32
C GLU A 162 -16.08 -3.16 -17.45
N GLU A 163 -15.83 -4.47 -17.30
CA GLU A 163 -16.60 -5.36 -16.45
C GLU A 163 -15.70 -6.04 -15.41
N LEU A 164 -16.24 -6.29 -14.23
CA LEU A 164 -15.49 -6.95 -13.15
C LEU A 164 -15.07 -8.38 -13.54
N SER A 165 -13.77 -8.63 -13.62
CA SER A 165 -13.25 -9.99 -13.82
C SER A 165 -13.45 -10.87 -12.59
N TRP A 166 -13.43 -12.20 -12.80
CA TRP A 166 -13.59 -13.17 -11.72
C TRP A 166 -12.49 -13.03 -10.65
N SER A 167 -11.24 -12.79 -11.06
CA SER A 167 -10.12 -12.53 -10.16
C SER A 167 -10.38 -11.30 -9.29
N THR A 168 -10.81 -10.20 -9.89
CA THR A 168 -11.11 -8.94 -9.17
C THR A 168 -12.21 -9.15 -8.13
N VAL A 169 -13.29 -9.87 -8.48
CA VAL A 169 -14.38 -10.17 -7.53
C VAL A 169 -13.92 -11.12 -6.42
N LEU A 170 -13.18 -12.19 -6.75
CA LEU A 170 -12.71 -13.16 -5.76
C LEU A 170 -11.73 -12.54 -4.76
N VAL A 171 -10.83 -11.67 -5.21
CA VAL A 171 -9.92 -10.96 -4.31
C VAL A 171 -10.70 -9.99 -3.43
N ARG A 172 -11.55 -9.14 -4.03
CA ARG A 172 -12.27 -8.09 -3.28
C ARG A 172 -13.36 -8.63 -2.36
N GLU A 173 -14.26 -9.47 -2.87
CA GLU A 173 -15.43 -9.96 -2.14
C GLU A 173 -15.16 -11.30 -1.45
N GLY A 174 -14.16 -12.07 -1.89
CA GLY A 174 -13.76 -13.32 -1.25
C GLY A 174 -12.66 -13.10 -0.21
N ALA A 175 -11.43 -12.91 -0.67
CA ALA A 175 -10.25 -12.83 0.20
C ALA A 175 -10.32 -11.63 1.17
N CYS A 176 -10.59 -10.42 0.65
CA CYS A 176 -10.65 -9.24 1.52
C CYS A 176 -11.83 -9.28 2.48
N ARG A 177 -13.02 -9.76 2.10
CA ARG A 177 -14.12 -9.91 3.08
C ARG A 177 -13.83 -10.96 4.11
N PHE A 178 -13.21 -12.08 3.74
CA PHE A 178 -12.83 -13.12 4.69
C PHE A 178 -11.87 -12.56 5.74
N ILE A 179 -10.85 -11.82 5.31
CA ILE A 179 -9.89 -11.16 6.20
C ILE A 179 -10.56 -10.06 7.04
N LEU A 180 -11.39 -9.22 6.44
CA LEU A 180 -12.05 -8.11 7.13
C LEU A 180 -13.25 -8.53 7.99
N ARG A 181 -13.65 -9.82 7.95
CA ARG A 181 -14.67 -10.37 8.85
C ARG A 181 -14.17 -10.42 10.30
N PHE A 182 -12.86 -10.52 10.51
CA PHE A 182 -12.27 -10.51 11.84
C PHE A 182 -12.50 -9.14 12.50
N PRO A 183 -13.08 -9.07 13.72
CA PRO A 183 -13.45 -7.80 14.36
C PRO A 183 -12.30 -6.79 14.48
N LEU A 184 -11.08 -7.27 14.71
CA LEU A 184 -9.87 -6.44 14.82
C LEU A 184 -9.48 -5.79 13.49
N LEU A 185 -9.86 -6.40 12.36
CA LEU A 185 -9.52 -5.95 11.01
C LEU A 185 -10.64 -5.10 10.37
N PHE A 186 -11.75 -4.85 11.09
CA PHE A 186 -12.80 -3.92 10.63
C PHE A 186 -12.27 -2.50 10.39
N ILE A 187 -11.16 -2.13 11.03
CA ILE A 187 -10.42 -0.88 10.78
C ILE A 187 -10.07 -0.72 9.29
N GLY A 188 -9.94 -1.83 8.54
CA GLY A 188 -9.63 -1.81 7.12
C GLY A 188 -10.72 -1.22 6.21
N TYR A 189 -11.91 -0.96 6.76
CA TYR A 189 -12.98 -0.22 6.06
C TYR A 189 -12.93 1.30 6.29
N LEU A 190 -12.22 1.79 7.31
CA LEU A 190 -12.13 3.22 7.63
C LEU A 190 -11.39 4.09 6.59
N PRO A 191 -10.39 3.60 5.84
CA PRO A 191 -9.73 4.40 4.80
C PRO A 191 -10.69 5.00 3.77
N VAL A 192 -11.89 4.44 3.62
CA VAL A 192 -12.97 4.98 2.79
C VAL A 192 -13.32 6.43 3.13
N ILE A 193 -13.25 6.80 4.40
CA ILE A 193 -13.67 8.13 4.88
C ILE A 193 -12.71 9.21 4.39
N PHE A 194 -11.41 8.91 4.33
CA PHE A 194 -10.35 9.87 4.03
C PHE A 194 -9.80 9.76 2.60
N SER A 195 -10.05 8.65 1.92
CA SER A 195 -9.51 8.42 0.57
C SER A 195 -10.22 9.27 -0.50
N LYS A 196 -9.43 9.88 -1.39
CA LYS A 196 -9.95 10.64 -2.55
C LYS A 196 -10.83 9.79 -3.48
N LYS A 197 -10.62 8.47 -3.57
CA LYS A 197 -11.50 7.59 -4.36
C LYS A 197 -12.50 6.83 -3.48
N LYS A 198 -12.56 7.19 -2.18
CA LYS A 198 -13.33 6.52 -1.12
C LYS A 198 -13.12 5.00 -1.12
N GLN A 199 -11.90 4.52 -1.32
CA GLN A 199 -11.61 3.08 -1.39
C GLN A 199 -11.34 2.50 0.00
N HIS A 200 -11.84 1.28 0.28
CA HIS A 200 -11.34 0.47 1.41
C HIS A 200 -10.10 -0.34 1.00
N ILE A 201 -9.48 -1.04 1.93
CA ILE A 201 -8.29 -1.87 1.63
C ILE A 201 -8.54 -2.88 0.50
N GLY A 202 -9.71 -3.53 0.48
CA GLY A 202 -10.03 -4.48 -0.59
C GLY A 202 -10.26 -3.82 -1.95
N ASP A 203 -10.89 -2.65 -1.96
CA ASP A 203 -11.05 -1.82 -3.17
C ASP A 203 -9.68 -1.37 -3.72
N TYR A 204 -8.73 -1.03 -2.84
CA TYR A 204 -7.40 -0.60 -3.25
C TYR A 204 -6.60 -1.74 -3.90
N PHE A 205 -6.62 -2.94 -3.31
CA PHE A 205 -5.93 -4.10 -3.89
C PHE A 205 -6.52 -4.57 -5.21
N SER A 206 -7.79 -4.30 -5.45
CA SER A 206 -8.52 -4.71 -6.65
C SER A 206 -8.70 -3.59 -7.67
N ASN A 207 -8.06 -2.42 -7.46
CA ASN A 207 -8.25 -1.21 -8.28
C ASN A 207 -9.73 -0.93 -8.59
N THR A 208 -10.60 -1.07 -7.58
CA THR A 208 -12.04 -0.84 -7.73
C THR A 208 -12.54 0.25 -6.80
N SER A 209 -13.72 0.79 -7.07
CA SER A 209 -14.43 1.69 -6.16
C SER A 209 -15.93 1.63 -6.40
N VAL A 210 -16.72 2.16 -5.48
CA VAL A 210 -18.19 2.16 -5.58
C VAL A 210 -18.71 3.53 -5.97
N VAL A 211 -19.54 3.57 -7.00
CA VAL A 211 -20.18 4.77 -7.54
C VAL A 211 -21.69 4.75 -7.36
N THR A 212 -22.31 5.93 -7.40
CA THR A 212 -23.75 6.12 -7.31
C THR A 212 -24.35 6.15 -8.72
N ILE A 213 -25.19 5.17 -9.05
CA ILE A 213 -25.77 5.02 -10.40
C ILE A 213 -26.68 6.20 -10.74
N ASN A 214 -27.46 6.70 -9.78
CA ASN A 214 -28.39 7.80 -10.03
C ASN A 214 -27.67 9.08 -10.48
N MET A 215 -26.48 9.35 -9.92
CA MET A 215 -25.66 10.49 -10.32
C MET A 215 -25.16 10.31 -11.75
N ILE A 216 -24.68 9.11 -12.11
CA ILE A 216 -24.22 8.79 -13.47
C ILE A 216 -25.35 8.95 -14.48
N LYS A 217 -26.55 8.44 -14.14
CA LYS A 217 -27.73 8.58 -15.00
C LYS A 217 -28.13 10.03 -15.21
N ALA A 218 -28.17 10.84 -14.15
CA ALA A 218 -28.51 12.26 -14.24
C ALA A 218 -27.51 13.03 -15.11
N PHE A 219 -26.21 12.81 -14.91
CA PHE A 219 -25.17 13.43 -15.74
C PHE A 219 -25.27 13.02 -17.22
N ASN A 220 -25.49 11.74 -17.48
CA ASN A 220 -25.68 11.26 -18.86
C ASN A 220 -26.96 11.81 -19.50
N GLN A 221 -28.00 12.13 -18.72
CA GLN A 221 -29.20 12.77 -19.24
C GLN A 221 -28.93 14.23 -19.63
N GLU A 222 -28.23 14.99 -18.79
CA GLU A 222 -27.85 16.39 -19.10
C GLU A 222 -26.96 16.49 -20.34
N MET A 223 -26.03 15.54 -20.54
CA MET A 223 -25.12 15.55 -21.70
C MET A 223 -25.80 15.16 -23.02
N ASN A 224 -26.93 14.44 -22.96
CA ASN A 224 -27.68 13.98 -24.14
C ASN A 224 -28.91 14.85 -24.45
N ALA A 225 -29.22 15.83 -23.61
CA ALA A 225 -30.31 16.79 -23.79
C ALA A 225 -29.81 18.04 -24.53
#